data_AF-A0A2K4ZP92-F1
#
_entry.id   AF-A0A2K4ZP92-F1
#
_cell.length_a   1.000
_cell.length_b   1.000
_cell.length_c   1.000
_cell.angle_alpha   90.00
_cell.angle_beta   90.00
_cell.angle_gamma   90.00
#
_symmetry.space_group_name_H-M   'P 1'
#
loop_
_entity.id
_entity.type
_entity.pdbx_description
1 polymer ?
#
loop_
_entity_poly.entity_id
_entity_poly.type
_entity_poly.pdbx_seq_one_letter_code
_entity_poly.pdbx_strand_id
1 'polypeptide(L)'
;MKNVIKKFTKVALVFTFVFACTATAYAYNTKFSFDLTSGMFSPWKYSSEAYKYSADENPVVECTYVEPSDATFTYDIVNSNDESRVVAFSAEGTFATREFERNTTVQNKKYRLRVKRDSGAWNSSANTQGTWNIDSY
;
A
#
# COMPACT_ATOMS: atom_id res chain seq x y z
N MET A 1 -37.63 3.64 49.31
CA MET A 1 -37.02 3.41 47.97
C MET A 1 -35.73 4.22 47.83
N LYS A 2 -34.57 3.73 48.30
CA LYS A 2 -33.30 4.49 48.23
C LYS A 2 -32.04 3.65 47.94
N ASN A 3 -32.16 2.34 47.67
CA ASN A 3 -30.98 1.46 47.61
C ASN A 3 -30.71 0.77 46.26
N VAL A 4 -31.47 1.06 45.20
CA VAL A 4 -31.31 0.36 43.90
C VAL A 4 -30.30 1.06 42.97
N ILE A 5 -30.04 2.36 43.18
CA ILE A 5 -29.27 3.17 42.22
C ILE A 5 -27.75 3.00 42.33
N LYS A 6 -27.22 2.49 43.46
CA LYS A 6 -25.76 2.44 43.69
C LYS A 6 -25.05 1.19 43.15
N LYS A 7 -25.77 0.16 42.67
CA LYS A 7 -25.15 -1.08 42.18
C LYS A 7 -24.86 -1.10 40.66
N PHE A 8 -25.43 -0.18 39.89
CA PHE A 8 -25.23 -0.15 38.44
C PHE A 8 -23.95 0.55 37.98
N THR A 9 -23.30 1.34 38.84
CA THR A 9 -22.14 2.15 38.44
C THR A 9 -20.82 1.37 38.44
N LYS A 10 -20.76 0.18 39.05
CA LYS A 10 -19.51 -0.59 39.15
C LYS A 10 -19.31 -1.65 38.06
N VAL A 11 -20.36 -2.02 37.33
CA VAL A 11 -20.26 -3.03 36.25
C VAL A 11 -19.93 -2.38 34.90
N ALA A 12 -20.23 -1.09 34.72
CA ALA A 12 -19.94 -0.36 33.50
C ALA A 12 -18.46 0.01 33.33
N LEU A 13 -17.65 0.02 34.39
CA LEU A 13 -16.25 0.46 34.31
C LEU A 13 -15.27 -0.66 33.93
N VAL A 14 -15.67 -1.93 34.07
CA VAL A 14 -14.79 -3.08 33.79
C VAL A 14 -14.93 -3.57 32.34
N PHE A 15 -16.03 -3.26 31.66
CA PHE A 15 -16.24 -3.66 30.26
C PHE A 15 -15.67 -2.69 29.21
N THR A 16 -15.30 -1.47 29.58
CA THR A 16 -14.76 -0.47 28.62
C THR A 16 -13.27 -0.68 28.31
N PHE A 17 -12.57 -1.56 29.02
CA PHE A 17 -11.13 -1.81 28.81
C PHE A 17 -10.80 -3.03 27.96
N VAL A 18 -11.80 -3.84 27.56
CA VAL A 18 -11.55 -5.04 26.73
C VAL A 18 -11.74 -4.75 25.23
N PHE A 19 -12.19 -3.55 24.88
CA PHE A 19 -12.24 -3.05 23.50
C PHE A 19 -11.19 -1.96 23.26
N ALA A 20 -10.04 -2.04 23.94
CA ALA A 20 -8.83 -1.45 23.41
C ALA A 20 -8.45 -2.26 22.17
N CYS A 21 -9.03 -1.83 21.05
CA CYS A 21 -8.72 -2.29 19.71
C CYS A 21 -7.23 -2.58 19.64
N THR A 22 -6.90 -3.84 19.38
CA THR A 22 -5.61 -4.23 18.84
C THR A 22 -5.50 -3.59 17.47
N ALA A 23 -5.30 -2.27 17.42
CA ALA A 23 -4.62 -1.64 16.32
C ALA A 23 -3.20 -2.17 16.41
N THR A 24 -2.98 -3.37 15.86
CA THR A 24 -1.66 -3.78 15.42
C THR A 24 -1.28 -2.72 14.40
N ALA A 25 -0.60 -1.67 14.86
CA ALA A 25 0.17 -0.80 14.00
C ALA A 25 1.25 -1.69 13.41
N TYR A 26 0.90 -2.37 12.32
CA TYR A 26 1.86 -3.07 11.50
C TYR A 26 2.78 -1.97 10.98
N ALA A 27 3.98 -1.88 11.56
CA ALA A 27 5.02 -1.00 11.06
C ALA A 27 5.54 -1.60 9.75
N TYR A 28 4.79 -1.39 8.68
CA TYR A 28 5.17 -1.80 7.34
C TYR A 28 6.45 -1.06 6.94
N ASN A 29 7.50 -1.82 6.68
CA ASN A 29 8.79 -1.25 6.38
C ASN A 29 8.89 -0.96 4.89
N THR A 30 8.53 0.26 4.46
CA THR A 30 8.81 0.71 3.09
C THR A 30 10.28 1.10 2.98
N LYS A 31 11.07 0.41 2.15
CA LYS A 31 12.55 0.55 2.09
C LYS A 31 13.02 1.32 0.86
N PHE A 32 12.27 1.26 -0.24
CA PHE A 32 12.68 1.79 -1.55
C PHE A 32 11.79 2.95 -1.95
N SER A 33 12.36 4.11 -2.26
CA SER A 33 11.61 5.23 -2.83
C SER A 33 11.36 5.04 -4.33
N PHE A 34 10.28 5.63 -4.82
CA PHE A 34 10.02 5.76 -6.25
C PHE A 34 9.56 7.19 -6.56
N ASP A 35 9.93 7.67 -7.75
CA ASP A 35 9.48 8.91 -8.35
C ASP A 35 9.31 8.63 -9.86
N LEU A 36 8.06 8.50 -10.30
CA LEU A 36 7.73 7.92 -11.59
C LEU A 36 6.76 8.83 -12.35
N THR A 37 7.14 9.20 -13.58
CA THR A 37 6.32 10.00 -14.50
C THR A 37 5.76 9.14 -15.62
N SER A 38 4.46 8.86 -15.61
CA SER A 38 3.77 8.22 -16.74
C SER A 38 3.28 9.28 -17.72
N GLY A 39 3.95 9.37 -18.87
CA GLY A 39 3.75 10.39 -19.90
C GLY A 39 2.72 10.03 -20.97
N MET A 40 2.92 10.58 -22.17
CA MET A 40 2.06 10.36 -23.35
C MET A 40 1.83 8.87 -23.62
N PHE A 41 0.58 8.50 -23.94
CA PHE A 41 0.10 7.11 -24.09
C PHE A 41 0.13 6.25 -22.82
N SER A 42 0.42 6.85 -21.67
CA SER A 42 0.42 6.19 -20.36
C SER A 42 1.23 4.88 -20.33
N PRO A 43 2.53 4.90 -20.64
CA PRO A 43 3.37 3.72 -20.54
C PRO A 43 3.59 3.34 -19.07
N TRP A 44 3.87 2.04 -18.84
CA TRP A 44 4.40 1.57 -17.57
C TRP A 44 5.75 2.21 -17.27
N LYS A 45 5.93 2.66 -16.04
CA LYS A 45 7.20 3.14 -15.49
C LYS A 45 7.59 2.30 -14.31
N TYR A 46 8.89 2.09 -14.12
CA TYR A 46 9.42 1.10 -13.20
C TYR A 46 10.31 1.78 -12.15
N SER A 47 10.19 1.35 -10.91
CA SER A 47 11.16 1.65 -9.85
C SER A 47 12.49 0.95 -10.11
N SER A 48 13.46 1.21 -9.24
CA SER A 48 14.63 0.35 -9.05
C SER A 48 14.23 -1.07 -8.62
N GLU A 49 15.18 -2.01 -8.76
CA GLU A 49 14.99 -3.39 -8.33
C GLU A 49 15.04 -3.54 -6.80
N ALA A 50 14.15 -4.37 -6.26
CA ALA A 50 14.17 -4.85 -4.88
C ALA A 50 14.29 -6.38 -4.86
N TYR A 51 15.02 -6.93 -3.89
CA TYR A 51 15.13 -8.38 -3.70
C TYR A 51 14.14 -8.85 -2.66
N LYS A 52 13.41 -9.93 -2.99
CA LYS A 52 12.55 -10.63 -2.04
C LYS A 52 13.33 -11.64 -1.23
N TYR A 53 13.28 -11.53 0.08
CA TYR A 53 13.94 -12.42 1.03
C TYR A 53 12.96 -13.36 1.72
N SER A 54 11.72 -12.92 1.97
CA SER A 54 10.70 -13.73 2.62
C SER A 54 9.70 -14.31 1.62
N ALA A 55 9.31 -15.57 1.80
CA ALA A 55 8.21 -16.16 1.03
C ALA A 55 6.84 -15.77 1.58
N ASP A 56 6.75 -15.31 2.83
CA ASP A 56 5.50 -15.20 3.60
C ASP A 56 5.03 -13.74 3.81
N GLU A 57 5.78 -12.78 3.31
CA GLU A 57 5.42 -11.36 3.40
C GLU A 57 4.81 -10.76 2.14
N ASN A 58 3.74 -9.98 2.34
CA ASN A 58 3.09 -9.20 1.29
C ASN A 58 3.95 -7.99 0.90
N PRO A 59 4.00 -7.62 -0.37
CA PRO A 59 4.57 -6.33 -0.76
C PRO A 59 3.73 -5.19 -0.22
N VAL A 60 4.37 -4.07 0.10
CA VAL A 60 3.72 -2.86 0.61
C VAL A 60 4.11 -1.65 -0.22
N VAL A 61 3.17 -0.75 -0.46
CA VAL A 61 3.39 0.51 -1.19
C VAL A 61 2.68 1.64 -0.46
N GLU A 62 3.32 2.80 -0.39
CA GLU A 62 2.74 4.07 0.04
C GLU A 62 2.95 5.08 -1.10
N CYS A 63 1.95 5.92 -1.34
CA CYS A 63 2.08 7.03 -2.29
C CYS A 63 1.86 8.35 -1.56
N THR A 64 2.88 9.19 -1.55
CA THR A 64 2.91 10.45 -0.78
C THR A 64 2.79 11.69 -1.66
N TYR A 65 2.96 11.55 -2.98
CA TYR A 65 2.80 12.64 -3.93
C TYR A 65 2.20 12.15 -5.24
N VAL A 66 1.25 12.91 -5.78
CA VAL A 66 0.68 12.71 -7.11
C VAL A 66 0.43 14.07 -7.75
N GLU A 67 0.81 14.22 -9.02
CA GLU A 67 0.57 15.42 -9.81
C GLU A 67 0.10 15.06 -11.24
N PRO A 68 -1.05 15.58 -11.70
CA PRO A 68 -2.03 16.37 -10.93
C PRO A 68 -2.67 15.50 -9.83
N SER A 69 -3.16 16.11 -8.75
CA SER A 69 -3.60 15.40 -7.53
C SER A 69 -4.80 14.45 -7.73
N ASP A 70 -5.53 14.62 -8.82
CA ASP A 70 -6.68 13.81 -9.24
C ASP A 70 -6.28 12.73 -10.29
N ALA A 71 -4.98 12.58 -10.57
CA ALA A 71 -4.51 11.51 -11.45
C ALA A 71 -4.74 10.14 -10.80
N THR A 72 -5.22 9.20 -11.61
CA THR A 72 -5.38 7.80 -11.24
C THR A 72 -4.21 7.01 -11.81
N PHE A 73 -3.57 6.22 -10.96
CA PHE A 73 -2.50 5.29 -11.34
C PHE A 73 -2.87 3.85 -10.96
N THR A 74 -2.57 2.91 -11.84
CA THR A 74 -2.45 1.49 -11.51
C THR A 74 -1.02 1.20 -11.05
N TYR A 75 -0.92 0.52 -9.92
CA TYR A 75 0.29 0.02 -9.30
C TYR A 75 0.31 -1.51 -9.42
N ASP A 76 1.45 -2.05 -9.80
CA ASP A 76 1.67 -3.49 -9.95
C ASP A 76 3.12 -3.82 -9.61
N ILE A 77 3.40 -5.06 -9.26
CA ILE A 77 4.74 -5.53 -8.92
C ILE A 77 5.08 -6.71 -9.82
N VAL A 78 6.15 -6.53 -10.59
CA VAL A 78 6.64 -7.53 -11.53
C VAL A 78 7.98 -8.10 -11.08
N ASN A 79 8.27 -9.32 -11.51
CA ASN A 79 9.61 -9.89 -11.35
C ASN A 79 10.56 -9.43 -12.47
N SER A 80 11.79 -9.98 -12.48
CA SER A 80 12.80 -9.74 -13.52
C SER A 80 12.39 -10.15 -14.95
N ASN A 81 11.31 -10.93 -15.10
CA ASN A 81 10.79 -11.38 -16.40
C ASN A 81 9.55 -10.57 -16.84
N ASP A 82 9.25 -9.45 -16.17
CA ASP A 82 8.07 -8.60 -16.40
C ASP A 82 6.71 -9.29 -16.14
N GLU A 83 6.71 -10.40 -15.41
CA GLU A 83 5.50 -11.12 -15.01
C GLU A 83 4.91 -10.46 -13.75
N SER A 84 3.62 -10.10 -13.77
CA SER A 84 2.92 -9.59 -12.59
C SER A 84 2.80 -10.68 -11.53
N ARG A 85 3.13 -10.34 -10.28
CA ARG A 85 3.20 -11.27 -9.15
C ARG A 85 2.22 -10.93 -8.03
N VAL A 86 1.45 -9.87 -8.20
CA VAL A 86 0.45 -9.36 -7.25
C VAL A 86 -0.87 -9.10 -7.96
N VAL A 87 -1.94 -8.92 -7.21
CA VAL A 87 -3.16 -8.32 -7.74
C VAL A 87 -2.91 -6.81 -7.87
N ALA A 88 -2.91 -6.31 -9.11
CA ALA A 88 -2.71 -4.90 -9.36
C ALA A 88 -3.84 -4.05 -8.73
N PHE A 89 -3.49 -2.85 -8.29
CA PHE A 89 -4.41 -1.94 -7.61
C PHE A 89 -4.34 -0.55 -8.24
N SER A 90 -5.48 0.09 -8.42
CA SER A 90 -5.56 1.47 -8.93
C SER A 90 -6.04 2.43 -7.84
N ALA A 91 -5.39 3.58 -7.74
CA ALA A 91 -5.73 4.65 -6.81
C ALA A 91 -5.73 6.01 -7.51
N GLU A 92 -6.65 6.88 -7.10
CA GLU A 92 -6.65 8.31 -7.40
C GLU A 92 -5.90 9.05 -6.28
N GLY A 93 -5.01 9.96 -6.66
CA GLY A 93 -4.24 10.75 -5.70
C GLY A 93 -3.32 9.91 -4.81
N THR A 94 -3.03 10.43 -3.62
CA THR A 94 -2.13 9.79 -2.64
C THR A 94 -2.86 8.74 -1.81
N PHE A 95 -2.10 7.80 -1.22
CA PHE A 95 -2.65 6.79 -0.32
C PHE A 95 -1.63 6.36 0.73
N ALA A 96 -2.12 6.09 1.95
CA ALA A 96 -1.32 5.53 3.04
C ALA A 96 -0.83 4.11 2.71
N THR A 97 0.16 3.60 3.46
CA THR A 97 0.74 2.28 3.21
C THR A 97 -0.32 1.19 3.05
N ARG A 98 -0.21 0.46 1.94
CA ARG A 98 -1.14 -0.58 1.53
C ARG A 98 -0.38 -1.86 1.19
N GLU A 99 -0.86 -2.98 1.72
CA GLU A 99 -0.42 -4.30 1.29
C GLU A 99 -1.03 -4.68 -0.05
N PHE A 100 -0.22 -5.32 -0.88
CA PHE A 100 -0.65 -5.92 -2.13
C PHE A 100 -0.91 -7.40 -1.89
N GLU A 101 -2.09 -7.87 -2.31
CA GLU A 101 -2.38 -9.30 -2.29
C GLU A 101 -1.44 -10.01 -3.26
N ARG A 102 -0.66 -10.94 -2.71
CA ARG A 102 0.27 -11.75 -3.49
C ARG A 102 -0.49 -12.78 -4.30
N ASN A 103 -0.07 -12.95 -5.55
CA ASN A 103 -0.52 -14.04 -6.38
C ASN A 103 0.56 -15.12 -6.47
N THR A 104 1.75 -14.77 -6.96
CA THR A 104 2.82 -15.73 -7.25
C THR A 104 4.24 -15.22 -6.93
N THR A 105 4.40 -14.33 -5.94
CA THR A 105 5.73 -13.87 -5.53
C THR A 105 6.57 -15.01 -4.94
N VAL A 106 7.84 -15.07 -5.31
CA VAL A 106 8.83 -16.06 -4.89
C VAL A 106 10.06 -15.38 -4.24
N GLN A 107 10.60 -15.97 -3.19
CA GLN A 107 11.86 -15.56 -2.56
C GLN A 107 13.07 -15.63 -3.50
N ASN A 108 14.16 -14.93 -3.17
CA ASN A 108 15.44 -14.91 -3.91
C ASN A 108 15.29 -14.50 -5.38
N LYS A 109 14.33 -13.62 -5.66
CA LYS A 109 14.08 -13.02 -6.97
C LYS A 109 14.08 -11.51 -6.86
N LYS A 110 14.35 -10.86 -8.00
CA LYS A 110 14.27 -9.41 -8.14
C LYS A 110 12.89 -8.99 -8.59
N TYR A 111 12.44 -7.87 -8.04
CA TYR A 111 11.14 -7.27 -8.32
C TYR A 111 11.26 -5.79 -8.59
N ARG A 112 10.31 -5.24 -9.33
CA ARG A 112 10.15 -3.80 -9.54
C ARG A 112 8.69 -3.45 -9.33
N LEU A 113 8.45 -2.34 -8.63
CA LEU A 113 7.16 -1.66 -8.71
C LEU A 113 7.04 -1.05 -10.10
N ARG A 114 5.88 -1.21 -10.74
CA ARG A 114 5.54 -0.48 -11.94
C ARG A 114 4.24 0.29 -11.75
N VAL A 115 4.19 1.47 -12.35
CA VAL A 115 3.01 2.33 -12.33
C VAL A 115 2.62 2.74 -13.74
N LYS A 116 1.33 2.86 -13.97
CA LYS A 116 0.77 3.38 -15.21
C LYS A 116 -0.36 4.34 -14.87
N ARG A 117 -0.40 5.47 -15.56
CA ARG A 117 -1.51 6.42 -15.44
C ARG A 117 -2.74 5.91 -16.20
N ASP A 118 -3.90 5.92 -15.56
CA ASP A 118 -5.16 5.48 -16.19
C ASP A 118 -6.10 6.62 -16.54
N SER A 119 -5.89 7.82 -15.98
CA SER A 119 -6.72 9.00 -16.24
C SER A 119 -5.95 10.16 -16.90
N GLY A 120 -6.70 11.14 -17.40
CA GLY A 120 -6.16 12.34 -18.03
C GLY A 120 -5.97 12.26 -19.55
N ALA A 121 -5.54 13.37 -20.14
CA ALA A 121 -5.37 13.48 -21.59
C ALA A 121 -4.23 12.59 -22.10
N TRP A 122 -4.43 11.94 -23.25
CA TRP A 122 -3.46 11.00 -23.84
C TRP A 122 -2.09 11.63 -24.12
N ASN A 123 -2.04 12.96 -24.32
CA ASN A 123 -0.86 13.75 -24.64
C ASN A 123 -0.25 14.48 -23.43
N SER A 124 -0.73 14.23 -22.21
CA SER A 124 -0.15 14.79 -20.98
C SER A 124 0.62 13.74 -20.18
N SER A 125 1.30 14.19 -19.13
CA SER A 125 1.97 13.36 -18.15
C SER A 125 1.36 13.53 -16.76
N ALA A 126 1.53 12.52 -15.92
CA ALA A 126 1.32 12.63 -14.49
C ALA A 126 2.50 11.98 -13.75
N ASN A 127 2.77 12.48 -12.55
CA ASN A 127 3.82 12.01 -11.66
C ASN A 127 3.21 11.35 -10.43
N THR A 128 3.90 10.32 -9.93
CA THR A 128 3.59 9.70 -8.63
C THR A 128 4.89 9.39 -7.91
N GLN A 129 4.92 9.68 -6.60
CA GLN A 129 6.05 9.40 -5.73
C GLN A 129 5.59 8.72 -4.46
N GLY A 130 6.53 8.00 -3.84
CA GLY A 130 6.27 7.31 -2.60
C GLY A 130 7.36 6.32 -2.27
N THR A 131 6.98 5.32 -1.49
CA THR A 131 7.88 4.29 -1.00
C THR A 131 7.23 2.92 -1.15
N TRP A 132 8.05 1.88 -1.28
CA TRP A 132 7.57 0.52 -1.39
C TRP A 132 8.58 -0.48 -0.82
N ASN A 133 8.12 -1.70 -0.62
CA ASN A 133 8.96 -2.84 -0.31
C ASN A 133 8.30 -4.13 -0.77
N ILE A 134 9.09 -5.10 -1.21
CA ILE A 134 8.63 -6.41 -1.65
C ILE A 134 8.34 -7.35 -0.47
N ASP A 135 8.89 -7.03 0.70
CA ASP A 135 8.75 -7.72 1.97
C ASP A 135 8.20 -6.73 3.00
N SER A 136 7.06 -6.99 3.62
CA SER A 136 6.42 -6.06 4.55
C SER A 136 7.25 -5.76 5.81
N TYR A 137 8.25 -6.59 6.17
CA TYR A 137 9.13 -6.40 7.34
C TYR A 137 10.65 -6.45 7.00
#